data_AF-A0A6P9B391-F1
#
_entry.id   AF-A0A6P9B391-F1
#
_cell.length_a   1.000
_cell.length_b   1.000
_cell.length_c   1.000
_cell.angle_alpha   90.00
_cell.angle_beta   90.00
_cell.angle_gamma   90.00
#
_symmetry.space_group_name_H-M   'P 1'
#
loop_
_entity.id
_entity.type
_entity.pdbx_description
1 polymer ?
#
loop_
_entity_poly.entity_id
_entity_poly.type
_entity_poly.pdbx_seq_one_letter_code
_entity_poly.pdbx_strand_id
1 'polypeptide(L)'
;MDFTSTSLQRNYPLHFIHGAISFVVHLRDLVGFKDFVRKRNLGSNEEDGFLKDFWEGAFQCAFPNSSREKNFDGLCTGEEKIETLPSSIFDMNMNSHSYTIYNAVYAVVHALRALYSFKRKHKVLPDKSQLNLLQQGSWKVSDPNQTVMEKQMKDSIILL
;
A
#
# COMPACT_ATOMS: atom_id res chain seq x y z
N MET A 1 0.59 -11.92 -3.48
CA MET A 1 1.50 -12.71 -2.63
C MET A 1 1.45 -12.08 -1.26
N ASP A 2 0.86 -12.76 -0.29
CA ASP A 2 0.78 -12.28 1.10
C ASP A 2 2.06 -12.68 1.85
N PHE A 3 2.55 -11.79 2.71
CA PHE A 3 3.78 -11.91 3.50
C PHE A 3 3.84 -13.13 4.45
N THR A 4 2.77 -13.92 4.53
CA THR A 4 2.72 -15.17 5.31
C THR A 4 3.25 -16.38 4.54
N SER A 5 3.49 -16.26 3.22
CA SER A 5 3.99 -17.37 2.37
C SER A 5 5.51 -17.36 2.17
N THR A 6 6.24 -16.38 2.68
CA THR A 6 7.68 -16.17 2.43
C THR A 6 8.52 -17.39 2.82
N SER A 7 8.14 -18.11 3.89
CA SER A 7 8.81 -19.35 4.32
C SER A 7 8.62 -20.51 3.33
N LEU A 8 7.45 -20.61 2.71
CA LEU A 8 7.17 -21.59 1.65
C LEU A 8 7.88 -21.20 0.35
N GLN A 9 7.83 -19.92 -0.01
CA GLN A 9 8.35 -19.41 -1.27
C GLN A 9 9.89 -19.41 -1.33
N ARG A 10 10.56 -19.30 -0.18
CA ARG A 10 12.03 -19.35 -0.08
C ARG A 10 12.58 -20.78 -0.12
N ASN A 11 11.84 -21.75 0.41
CA ASN A 11 12.36 -23.12 0.62
C ASN A 11 11.82 -24.17 -0.37
N TYR A 12 10.67 -23.92 -1.03
CA TYR A 12 10.07 -24.89 -1.94
C TYR A 12 9.95 -24.34 -3.36
N PRO A 13 10.54 -25.03 -4.37
CA PRO A 13 10.27 -24.70 -5.76
C PRO A 13 8.78 -24.86 -6.04
N LEU A 14 8.17 -23.85 -6.66
CA LEU A 14 6.74 -23.79 -7.00
C LEU A 14 6.32 -24.77 -8.11
N HIS A 15 6.99 -25.92 -8.23
CA HIS A 15 6.74 -26.92 -9.25
C HIS A 15 5.32 -27.51 -9.16
N PHE A 16 4.73 -27.55 -7.96
CA PHE A 16 3.37 -28.08 -7.76
C PHE A 16 2.25 -27.23 -8.38
N ILE A 17 2.53 -25.96 -8.74
CA ILE A 17 1.61 -25.08 -9.47
C ILE A 17 2.00 -24.92 -10.94
N HIS A 18 2.87 -25.78 -11.47
CA HIS A 18 3.23 -25.72 -12.88
C HIS A 18 1.98 -25.90 -13.76
N GLY A 19 1.75 -24.96 -14.68
CA GLY A 19 0.55 -24.93 -15.52
C GLY A 19 -0.69 -24.29 -14.89
N ALA A 20 -0.59 -23.72 -13.68
CA ALA A 20 -1.68 -22.97 -13.08
C ALA A 20 -1.97 -21.67 -13.86
N ILE A 21 -3.25 -21.34 -14.01
CA ILE A 21 -3.72 -20.12 -14.68
C ILE A 21 -4.40 -19.25 -13.61
N SER A 22 -4.07 -17.97 -13.60
CA SER A 22 -4.70 -16.98 -12.73
C SER A 22 -5.07 -15.72 -13.50
N PHE A 23 -6.06 -14.98 -12.97
CA PHE A 23 -6.45 -13.68 -13.51
C PHE A 23 -5.75 -12.58 -12.72
N VAL A 24 -5.27 -11.56 -13.43
CA VAL A 24 -4.69 -10.36 -12.84
C VAL A 24 -5.55 -9.16 -13.24
N VAL A 25 -5.78 -8.25 -12.29
CA VAL A 25 -6.42 -6.96 -12.57
C VAL A 25 -5.50 -6.12 -13.45
N HIS A 26 -6.05 -5.24 -14.27
CA HIS A 26 -5.23 -4.35 -15.07
C HIS A 26 -4.38 -3.43 -14.18
N LEU A 27 -3.06 -3.50 -14.37
CA LEU A 27 -2.08 -2.70 -13.66
C LEU A 27 -1.52 -1.65 -14.61
N ARG A 28 -1.37 -0.43 -14.10
CA ARG A 28 -0.53 0.58 -14.74
C ARG A 28 0.71 0.78 -13.90
N ASP A 29 1.86 0.77 -14.56
CA ASP A 29 3.11 1.16 -13.94
C ASP A 29 3.00 2.61 -13.48
N LEU A 30 3.17 2.81 -12.17
CA LEU A 30 3.21 4.14 -11.60
C LEU A 30 4.64 4.67 -11.65
N VAL A 31 4.81 5.79 -12.34
CA VAL A 31 6.09 6.51 -12.40
C VAL A 31 6.55 6.84 -10.98
N GLY A 32 7.76 6.41 -10.64
CA GLY A 32 8.38 6.67 -9.33
C GLY A 32 8.01 5.68 -8.21
N PHE A 33 7.12 4.71 -8.43
CA PHE A 33 6.79 3.71 -7.39
C PHE A 33 8.01 2.88 -6.98
N LYS A 34 8.75 2.37 -7.96
CA LYS A 34 9.97 1.59 -7.72
C LYS A 34 11.02 2.38 -6.96
N ASP A 35 11.21 3.65 -7.29
CA ASP A 35 12.14 4.54 -6.61
C ASP A 35 11.68 4.89 -5.19
N PHE A 36 10.36 5.02 -4.98
CA PHE A 36 9.78 5.18 -3.64
C PHE A 36 10.06 3.96 -2.76
N VAL A 37 9.85 2.75 -3.29
CA VAL A 37 10.13 1.50 -2.59
C VAL A 37 11.63 1.36 -2.31
N ARG A 38 12.50 1.66 -3.30
CA ARG A 38 13.96 1.65 -3.14
C ARG A 38 14.46 2.53 -2.01
N LYS A 39 13.91 3.73 -1.88
CA LYS A 39 14.32 4.71 -0.87
C LYS A 39 13.86 4.33 0.54
N ARG A 40 13.09 3.24 0.71
CA ARG A 40 12.81 2.70 2.03
C ARG A 40 14.06 2.04 2.58
N ASN A 41 14.54 2.54 3.71
CA ASN A 41 15.57 1.94 4.53
C ASN A 41 15.15 2.04 5.99
N LEU A 42 15.73 1.19 6.84
CA LEU A 42 15.85 1.55 8.25
C LEU A 42 16.92 2.64 8.37
N GLY A 43 16.58 3.87 7.99
CA GLY A 43 17.29 5.03 8.51
C GLY A 43 17.17 5.05 10.05
N SER A 44 17.90 5.95 10.71
CA SER A 44 18.02 6.10 12.18
C SER A 44 16.73 6.12 13.02
N ASN A 45 15.56 6.04 12.39
CA ASN A 45 14.26 5.93 13.04
C ASN A 45 13.94 4.44 13.28
N GLU A 46 14.49 3.90 14.36
CA GLU A 46 14.17 2.56 14.91
C GLU A 46 12.70 2.41 15.36
N GLU A 47 11.85 3.43 15.18
CA GLU A 47 10.48 3.50 15.69
C GLU A 47 9.44 2.76 14.82
N ASP A 48 9.73 2.46 13.55
CA ASP A 48 8.82 1.68 12.70
C ASP A 48 8.99 0.17 12.96
N GLY A 49 8.24 -0.34 13.95
CA GLY A 49 8.25 -1.76 14.30
C GLY A 49 7.86 -2.68 13.14
N PHE A 50 7.05 -2.22 12.18
CA PHE A 50 6.72 -3.01 10.99
C PHE A 50 7.91 -3.13 10.06
N LEU A 51 8.63 -2.03 9.82
CA LEU A 51 9.80 -2.04 8.95
C LEU A 51 10.91 -2.93 9.52
N LYS A 52 11.09 -2.92 10.84
CA LYS A 52 12.00 -3.82 11.57
C LYS A 52 11.63 -5.29 11.35
N ASP A 53 10.38 -5.66 11.61
CA ASP A 53 9.92 -7.04 11.42
C ASP A 53 10.04 -7.51 9.96
N PHE A 54 9.72 -6.62 9.01
CA PHE A 54 9.90 -6.86 7.59
C PHE A 54 11.38 -7.10 7.24
N TRP A 55 12.29 -6.26 7.73
CA TRP A 55 13.72 -6.41 7.45
C TRP A 55 14.29 -7.72 7.99
N GLU A 56 14.01 -8.03 9.27
CA GLU A 56 14.47 -9.26 9.90
C GLU A 56 13.97 -10.49 9.13
N GLY A 57 12.70 -10.49 8.70
CA GLY A 57 12.12 -11.57 7.91
C GLY A 57 12.67 -11.65 6.48
N ALA A 58 12.82 -10.50 5.81
CA ALA A 58 13.27 -10.43 4.42
C ALA A 58 14.75 -10.83 4.30
N PHE A 59 15.61 -10.34 5.17
CA PHE A 59 17.06 -10.58 5.12
C PHE A 59 17.53 -11.74 6.00
N GLN A 60 16.63 -12.37 6.80
CA GLN A 60 16.99 -13.46 7.72
C GLN A 60 18.12 -13.05 8.68
N CYS A 61 17.92 -11.91 9.33
CA CYS A 61 18.82 -11.38 10.35
C CYS A 61 18.00 -10.89 11.55
N ALA A 62 18.64 -10.67 12.68
CA ALA A 62 17.98 -10.11 13.87
C ALA A 62 18.62 -8.78 14.28
N PHE A 63 17.83 -7.82 14.74
CA PHE A 63 18.36 -6.64 15.42
C PHE A 63 18.61 -6.94 16.91
N PRO A 64 19.58 -6.28 17.57
CA PRO A 64 19.96 -6.57 18.96
C PRO A 64 18.81 -6.51 19.99
N ASN A 65 17.81 -5.66 19.73
CA ASN A 65 16.64 -5.45 20.59
C ASN A 65 15.38 -6.16 20.05
N SER A 66 15.52 -7.25 19.28
CA SER A 66 14.36 -8.02 18.81
C SER A 66 13.77 -8.84 19.95
N SER A 67 12.51 -8.63 20.30
CA SER A 67 11.82 -9.34 21.38
C SER A 67 11.49 -10.81 21.07
N ARG A 68 11.74 -11.26 19.84
CA ARG A 68 11.49 -12.63 19.40
C ARG A 68 12.81 -13.34 19.17
N GLU A 69 13.01 -14.50 19.79
CA GLU A 69 14.04 -15.46 19.38
C GLU A 69 13.72 -15.91 17.95
N LYS A 70 14.32 -15.25 16.97
CA LYS A 70 14.30 -15.69 15.58
C LYS A 70 15.59 -16.47 15.35
N ASN A 71 15.49 -17.71 14.87
CA ASN A 71 16.65 -18.55 14.52
C ASN A 71 17.28 -18.06 13.20
N PHE A 72 17.85 -16.87 13.23
CA PHE A 72 18.51 -16.24 12.10
C PHE A 72 20.01 -16.12 12.38
N ASP A 73 20.82 -16.56 11.42
CA ASP A 73 22.27 -16.51 11.50
C ASP A 73 22.77 -15.14 11.03
N GLY A 74 22.69 -14.14 11.91
CA GLY A 74 23.30 -12.83 11.65
C GLY A 74 22.57 -11.63 12.25
N LEU A 75 23.32 -10.52 12.37
CA LEU A 75 22.77 -9.24 12.79
C LEU A 75 22.37 -8.40 11.59
N CYS A 76 21.21 -7.75 11.66
CA CYS A 76 20.85 -6.75 10.66
C CYS A 76 21.68 -5.47 10.86
N THR A 77 22.24 -4.95 9.79
CA THR A 77 23.02 -3.71 9.74
C THR A 77 22.17 -2.48 9.50
N GLY A 78 21.00 -2.65 8.85
CA GLY A 78 20.15 -1.56 8.38
C GLY A 78 20.59 -0.98 7.03
N GLU A 79 21.74 -1.41 6.52
CA GLU A 79 22.29 -1.00 5.21
C GLU A 79 21.93 -1.97 4.08
N GLU A 80 21.16 -3.02 4.38
CA GLU A 80 20.70 -3.97 3.39
C GLU A 80 19.83 -3.27 2.33
N LYS A 81 19.94 -3.75 1.10
CA LYS A 81 19.28 -3.14 -0.06
C LYS A 81 18.10 -3.99 -0.46
N ILE A 82 16.89 -3.42 -0.46
CA ILE A 82 15.67 -4.12 -0.89
C ILE A 82 15.84 -4.71 -2.31
N GLU A 83 16.64 -4.08 -3.17
CA GLU A 83 16.84 -4.54 -4.55
C GLU A 83 17.63 -5.85 -4.66
N THR A 84 18.32 -6.28 -3.60
CA THR A 84 19.02 -7.58 -3.59
C THR A 84 18.09 -8.73 -3.25
N LEU A 85 16.88 -8.45 -2.77
CA LEU A 85 15.89 -9.48 -2.48
C LEU A 85 15.38 -10.10 -3.78
N PRO A 86 15.22 -11.44 -3.83
CA PRO A 86 14.51 -12.08 -4.92
C PRO A 86 13.08 -11.55 -5.01
N SER A 87 12.53 -11.39 -6.22
CA SER A 87 11.12 -10.99 -6.43
C SER A 87 10.12 -11.96 -5.79
N SER A 88 10.53 -13.19 -5.50
CA SER A 88 9.74 -14.15 -4.73
C SER A 88 9.60 -13.77 -3.25
N ILE A 89 10.54 -13.01 -2.70
CA ILE A 89 10.49 -12.51 -1.33
C ILE A 89 9.83 -11.14 -1.31
N PHE A 90 10.25 -10.25 -2.22
CA PHE A 90 9.69 -8.93 -2.34
C PHE A 90 9.85 -8.39 -3.76
N ASP A 91 8.73 -8.18 -4.46
CA ASP A 91 8.74 -7.53 -5.76
C ASP A 91 8.57 -6.01 -5.59
N MET A 92 9.57 -5.26 -6.07
CA MET A 92 9.55 -3.79 -6.02
C MET A 92 8.66 -3.16 -7.08
N ASN A 93 8.20 -3.94 -8.06
CA ASN A 93 7.29 -3.44 -9.08
C ASN A 93 5.87 -3.32 -8.52
N MET A 94 5.03 -2.56 -9.23
CA MET A 94 3.64 -2.40 -8.82
C MET A 94 2.89 -3.74 -8.96
N ASN A 95 2.33 -4.24 -7.85
CA ASN A 95 1.48 -5.44 -7.85
C ASN A 95 0.01 -5.07 -7.62
N SER A 96 -0.89 -6.05 -7.76
CA SER A 96 -2.34 -5.87 -7.59
C SER A 96 -2.73 -5.32 -6.22
N HIS A 97 -2.08 -5.76 -5.15
CA HIS A 97 -2.36 -5.30 -3.79
C HIS A 97 -1.93 -3.84 -3.61
N SER A 98 -0.70 -3.51 -3.99
CA SER A 98 -0.16 -2.14 -3.93
C SER A 98 -0.98 -1.17 -4.79
N TYR A 99 -1.40 -1.60 -5.99
CA TYR A 99 -2.22 -0.79 -6.89
C TYR A 99 -3.63 -0.55 -6.34
N THR A 100 -4.21 -1.57 -5.70
CA THR A 100 -5.51 -1.44 -5.03
C THR A 100 -5.45 -0.43 -3.89
N ILE A 101 -4.40 -0.48 -3.06
CA ILE A 101 -4.20 0.48 -1.97
C ILE A 101 -4.00 1.90 -2.53
N TYR A 102 -3.19 2.05 -3.59
CA TYR A 102 -2.99 3.33 -4.26
C TYR A 102 -4.33 3.92 -4.74
N ASN A 103 -5.15 3.13 -5.43
CA ASN A 103 -6.44 3.57 -5.94
C ASN A 103 -7.43 3.93 -4.81
N ALA A 104 -7.41 3.20 -3.70
CA ALA A 104 -8.25 3.51 -2.54
C ALA A 104 -7.90 4.88 -1.95
N VAL A 105 -6.60 5.15 -1.73
CA VAL A 105 -6.14 6.46 -1.24
C VAL A 105 -6.45 7.56 -2.26
N TYR A 106 -6.21 7.30 -3.54
CA TYR A 106 -6.51 8.22 -4.63
C TYR A 106 -7.99 8.60 -4.67
N ALA A 107 -8.89 7.63 -4.53
CA ALA A 107 -10.34 7.86 -4.48
C ALA A 107 -10.75 8.78 -3.31
N VAL A 108 -10.19 8.55 -2.11
CA VAL A 108 -10.45 9.39 -0.94
C VAL A 108 -9.98 10.83 -1.18
N VAL A 109 -8.77 11.01 -1.72
CA VAL A 109 -8.24 12.35 -2.05
C VAL A 109 -9.13 13.06 -3.06
N HIS A 110 -9.61 12.37 -4.09
CA HIS A 110 -10.53 12.93 -5.08
C HIS A 110 -11.87 13.32 -4.48
N ALA A 111 -12.46 12.48 -3.63
CA ALA A 111 -13.70 12.80 -2.93
C ALA A 111 -13.54 14.06 -2.05
N LEU A 112 -12.46 14.14 -1.29
CA LEU A 112 -12.14 15.32 -0.46
C LEU A 112 -11.93 16.57 -1.32
N ARG A 113 -11.23 16.46 -2.45
CA ARG A 113 -11.02 17.58 -3.39
C ARG A 113 -12.34 18.06 -4.00
N ALA A 114 -13.24 17.15 -4.36
CA ALA A 114 -14.56 17.48 -4.87
C ALA A 114 -15.40 18.23 -3.82
N LEU A 115 -15.43 17.72 -2.58
CA LEU A 115 -16.11 18.37 -1.46
C LEU A 115 -15.56 19.78 -1.17
N TYR A 116 -14.24 19.93 -1.19
CA TYR A 116 -13.60 21.23 -0.97
C TYR A 116 -13.92 22.21 -2.11
N SER A 117 -13.89 21.74 -3.36
CA SER A 117 -14.22 22.56 -4.54
C SER A 117 -15.69 22.99 -4.54
N PHE A 118 -16.60 22.10 -4.14
CA PHE A 118 -18.03 22.42 -3.97
C PHE A 118 -18.23 23.53 -2.93
N LYS A 119 -17.62 23.41 -1.75
CA LYS A 119 -17.69 24.45 -0.71
C LYS A 119 -17.14 25.80 -1.18
N ARG A 120 -16.06 25.81 -1.98
CA ARG A 120 -15.50 27.05 -2.54
C ARG A 120 -16.45 27.72 -3.54
N LYS A 121 -17.14 26.95 -4.39
CA LYS A 121 -18.08 27.48 -5.40
C LYS A 121 -19.40 27.96 -4.77
N HIS A 122 -19.81 27.37 -3.66
CA HIS A 122 -21.05 27.70 -2.95
C HIS A 122 -20.85 28.62 -1.73
N LYS A 123 -19.81 29.46 -1.72
CA LYS A 123 -19.62 30.57 -0.76
C LYS A 123 -20.63 31.72 -0.99
N VAL A 124 -21.93 31.45 -1.01
CA VAL A 124 -23.01 32.45 -0.78
C VAL A 124 -24.22 31.75 -0.14
N LEU A 125 -24.23 31.66 1.19
CA LEU A 125 -25.28 32.20 2.08
C LEU A 125 -24.88 31.89 3.55
N PRO A 126 -24.97 32.84 4.50
CA PRO A 126 -24.51 32.63 5.86
C PRO A 126 -25.64 32.05 6.73
N ASP A 127 -25.47 30.85 7.27
CA ASP A 127 -25.86 30.58 8.65
C ASP A 127 -25.10 29.38 9.25
N LYS A 128 -24.93 29.48 10.57
CA LYS A 128 -24.06 28.76 11.50
C LYS A 128 -23.94 27.25 11.27
N SER A 129 -22.82 26.83 10.71
CA SER A 129 -22.02 25.73 11.25
C SER A 129 -20.75 25.63 10.42
N GLN A 130 -19.65 26.13 10.97
CA GLN A 130 -18.33 25.86 10.40
C GLN A 130 -18.12 24.35 10.42
N LEU A 131 -18.35 23.69 9.29
CA LEU A 131 -18.03 22.29 9.06
C LEU A 131 -16.50 22.17 9.03
N ASN A 132 -15.91 22.06 10.22
CA ASN A 132 -14.54 21.66 10.44
C ASN A 132 -14.31 20.34 9.69
N LEU A 133 -13.47 20.37 8.65
CA LEU A 133 -13.22 19.21 7.77
C LEU A 133 -12.75 17.98 8.57
N LEU A 134 -12.12 18.21 9.72
CA LEU A 134 -11.60 17.17 10.61
C LEU A 134 -12.63 16.65 11.64
N GLN A 135 -13.80 17.31 11.76
CA GLN A 135 -14.92 16.84 12.59
C GLN A 135 -16.05 16.23 11.75
N GLN A 136 -15.87 16.13 10.44
CA GLN A 136 -16.86 15.51 9.57
C GLN A 136 -16.81 13.99 9.81
N GLY A 137 -17.82 13.45 10.51
CA GLY A 137 -17.88 12.03 10.86
C GLY A 137 -17.70 11.13 9.63
N SER A 138 -16.95 10.03 9.82
CA SER A 138 -16.54 9.07 8.78
C SER A 138 -17.68 8.63 7.85
N TRP A 139 -18.91 8.59 8.37
CA TRP A 139 -20.13 8.20 7.67
C TRP A 139 -20.61 9.16 6.57
N LYS A 140 -20.15 10.44 6.54
CA LYS A 140 -20.56 11.40 5.49
C LYS A 140 -19.79 11.27 4.18
N VAL A 141 -18.77 10.41 4.12
CA VAL A 141 -18.15 10.01 2.85
C VAL A 141 -19.04 8.99 2.13
N SER A 142 -20.02 8.43 2.83
CA SER A 142 -21.02 7.50 2.31
C SER A 142 -22.34 8.24 2.04
N ASP A 143 -22.64 8.50 0.77
CA ASP A 143 -23.93 8.92 0.16
C ASP A 143 -24.38 10.40 0.14
N PRO A 144 -25.14 10.88 -0.89
CA PRO A 144 -26.13 10.18 -1.74
C PRO A 144 -25.93 10.42 -3.26
N ASN A 145 -24.78 10.02 -3.78
CA ASN A 145 -24.58 9.85 -5.22
C ASN A 145 -23.74 8.60 -5.39
N GLN A 146 -24.28 7.47 -4.92
CA GLN A 146 -23.76 6.15 -5.21
C GLN A 146 -23.52 5.96 -6.72
N THR A 147 -24.30 6.66 -7.55
CA THR A 147 -24.16 6.78 -9.00
C THR A 147 -22.84 7.43 -9.45
N VAL A 148 -22.23 8.35 -8.71
CA VAL A 148 -20.96 8.99 -9.10
C VAL A 148 -19.76 8.10 -8.75
N MET A 149 -19.79 7.43 -7.61
CA MET A 149 -18.73 6.48 -7.24
C MET A 149 -18.82 5.20 -8.07
N GLU A 150 -20.03 4.68 -8.33
CA GLU A 150 -20.24 3.61 -9.31
C GLU A 150 -19.83 4.07 -10.71
N LYS A 151 -20.14 5.30 -11.13
CA LYS A 151 -19.76 5.78 -12.46
C LYS A 151 -18.26 6.01 -12.57
N GLN A 152 -17.56 6.46 -11.53
CA GLN A 152 -16.11 6.63 -11.58
C GLN A 152 -15.37 5.28 -11.47
N MET A 153 -15.95 4.32 -10.75
CA MET A 153 -15.47 2.94 -10.69
C MET A 153 -15.78 2.18 -11.99
N LYS A 154 -16.95 2.38 -12.61
CA LYS A 154 -17.32 1.86 -13.93
C LYS A 154 -16.54 2.52 -15.06
N ASP A 155 -16.32 3.83 -15.03
CA ASP A 155 -15.53 4.56 -16.04
C ASP A 155 -14.03 4.22 -15.93
N SER A 156 -13.56 3.82 -14.75
CA SER A 156 -12.22 3.23 -14.57
C SER A 156 -12.12 1.78 -15.06
N ILE A 157 -13.26 1.08 -15.18
CA ILE A 157 -13.38 -0.28 -15.73
C ILE A 157 -13.67 -0.23 -17.26
N ILE A 158 -14.32 0.81 -17.78
CA ILE A 158 -14.78 0.94 -19.18
C ILE A 158 -13.78 1.73 -20.05
N LEU A 159 -12.77 2.40 -19.46
CA LEU A 159 -11.60 2.91 -20.19
C LEU A 159 -10.40 1.93 -20.17
N LEU A 160 -10.71 0.63 -20.09
CA LEU A 160 -9.78 -0.49 -20.34
C LEU A 160 -10.35 -1.41 -21.42
#